data_AF-A0A5N6K8M2-F1
#
_entry.id   AF-A0A5N6K8M2-F1
#
_cell.length_a   1.000
_cell.length_b   1.000
_cell.length_c   1.000
_cell.angle_alpha   90.00
_cell.angle_beta   90.00
_cell.angle_gamma   90.00
#
_symmetry.space_group_name_H-M   'P 1'
#
loop_
_entity.id
_entity.type
_entity.pdbx_description
1 polymer ?
#
loop_
_entity_poly.entity_id
_entity_poly.type
_entity_poly.pdbx_seq_one_letter_code
_entity_poly.pdbx_strand_id
1 'polypeptide(L)'
;MAVPAGNIQGFMENFWDTHGIPHPSSTPDLDVVRQEGRERSTEVLSHWNRLKNLLERHEEVIRKRWMKKSKVQKSKIILQAWPGLSATHRPEFKALIEEGSQARSEGTRFRDAYIWPYLNVEDLVRGKAFLLLINSRGRHPPHVFAHSDYKATYIGNVSGAVMPAFLDFHTMLLEGETAETYGRLVSWEEDEDVPMNTITGLAHRPRMGLKILEIQQRLLHFLVKCCEALLHDIYADLLISEASIKPEPPPLKDNSEWSTIASVAAEAPYRLPSQLDFNRLKDIVEARRMNAEDYIRDLREDPGYFGDVLGDVSEHRLVRLLDTFEIQSTLFDKPHFWEDIIENVVGDAYKALIVWDDIGQQLTRLASLQTKYASEMTPKKQLPPEYMQALLTLRYSLTQMQRKPLDDLKIAVYASPPFRSQFMREPEVSGSIKLRVQNKVEEDPMMWLLNTLWDDQQLMFLTLPNLVDEIENRIERDPSEKAKFSALVTRIFSDLGLMTRIYHELEIYLPWAAGYKSEFRKYKDEIEKDFPKRLSLLDSMDCNIEATGLVKFKSPDKGHFYYPSNQRRNKQNTESMRKAEHNLDVLWRKIDEVH
;
A
#
# COMPACT_ATOMS: atom_id res chain seq x y z
N MET A 1 24.77 -13.92 23.04
CA MET A 1 25.48 -13.13 24.08
C MET A 1 24.67 -13.25 25.35
N ALA A 2 25.19 -13.90 26.37
CA ALA A 2 24.53 -14.02 27.67
C ALA A 2 24.68 -12.70 28.43
N VAL A 3 23.57 -12.03 28.75
CA VAL A 3 23.57 -10.89 29.67
C VAL A 3 23.32 -11.45 31.08
N PRO A 4 24.15 -11.14 32.09
CA PRO A 4 23.95 -11.65 33.44
C PRO A 4 22.65 -11.09 34.03
N ALA A 5 21.92 -11.90 34.81
CA ALA A 5 20.64 -11.58 35.44
C ALA A 5 20.68 -10.46 36.51
N GLY A 6 21.74 -9.64 36.55
CA GLY A 6 21.90 -8.51 37.46
C GLY A 6 21.54 -7.19 36.77
N ASN A 7 20.37 -6.65 37.11
CA ASN A 7 19.89 -5.30 36.77
C ASN A 7 19.40 -5.07 35.32
N ILE A 8 18.55 -5.98 34.83
CA ILE A 8 17.81 -5.84 33.56
C ILE A 8 16.90 -4.61 33.57
N GLN A 9 16.36 -4.22 34.73
CA GLN A 9 15.42 -3.10 34.87
C GLN A 9 16.10 -1.74 34.63
N GLY A 10 17.30 -1.51 35.19
CA GLY A 10 18.08 -0.30 34.91
C GLY A 10 18.67 -0.25 33.49
N PHE A 11 18.86 -1.40 32.83
CA PHE A 11 19.23 -1.46 31.41
C PHE A 11 18.03 -1.09 30.51
N MET A 12 16.81 -1.52 30.87
CA MET A 12 15.60 -1.22 30.13
C MET A 12 15.14 0.23 30.25
N GLU A 13 15.22 0.84 31.45
CA GLU A 13 14.88 2.26 31.63
C GLU A 13 15.76 3.15 30.75
N ASN A 14 17.07 2.88 30.68
CA ASN A 14 17.98 3.62 29.81
C ASN A 14 17.85 3.24 28.32
N PHE A 15 17.37 2.05 27.98
CA PHE A 15 17.28 1.59 26.59
C PHE A 15 16.30 2.42 25.76
N TRP A 16 15.10 2.69 26.30
CA TRP A 16 14.07 3.45 25.60
C TRP A 16 14.50 4.90 25.36
N ASP A 17 15.04 5.54 26.39
CA ASP A 17 15.52 6.93 26.34
C ASP A 17 16.73 7.09 25.41
N THR A 18 17.68 6.14 25.43
CA THR A 18 18.89 6.20 24.60
C THR A 18 18.61 6.03 23.10
N HIS A 19 17.51 5.36 22.73
CA HIS A 19 17.16 5.07 21.33
C HIS A 19 15.98 5.90 20.81
N GLY A 20 15.41 6.80 21.62
CA GLY A 20 14.27 7.63 21.22
C GLY A 20 13.02 6.83 20.88
N ILE A 21 12.80 5.69 21.54
CA ILE A 21 11.66 4.79 21.29
C ILE A 21 10.58 5.06 22.37
N PRO A 22 9.29 5.10 22.03
CA PRO A 22 8.22 5.26 23.02
C PRO A 22 8.28 4.21 24.13
N HIS A 23 8.12 4.64 25.39
CA HIS A 23 8.05 3.74 26.54
C HIS A 23 6.85 2.78 26.42
N PRO A 24 6.98 1.52 26.86
CA PRO A 24 5.86 0.59 26.87
C PRO A 24 4.77 1.04 27.85
N SER A 25 3.52 0.73 27.53
CA SER A 25 2.36 1.12 28.37
C SER A 25 2.35 0.48 29.75
N SER A 26 3.02 -0.66 29.93
CA SER A 26 3.27 -1.33 31.21
C SER A 26 4.28 -2.48 31.05
N THR A 27 4.83 -2.98 32.17
CA THR A 27 5.64 -4.20 32.28
C THR A 27 4.94 -5.20 33.21
N PRO A 28 3.96 -5.98 32.69
CA PRO A 28 3.12 -6.86 33.51
C PRO A 28 3.90 -8.08 34.01
N ASP A 29 3.46 -8.63 35.15
CA ASP A 29 3.97 -9.88 35.70
C ASP A 29 3.61 -11.07 34.80
N LEU A 30 4.46 -12.10 34.77
CA LEU A 30 4.34 -13.28 33.92
C LEU A 30 3.00 -13.99 34.12
N ASP A 31 2.55 -14.13 35.37
CA ASP A 31 1.30 -14.82 35.69
C ASP A 31 0.06 -14.04 35.22
N VAL A 32 0.14 -12.70 35.21
CA VAL A 32 -0.92 -11.85 34.64
C VAL A 32 -1.03 -12.09 33.14
N VAL A 33 0.10 -12.12 32.43
CA VAL A 33 0.13 -12.36 30.97
C VAL A 33 -0.35 -13.78 30.64
N ARG A 34 0.00 -14.79 31.47
CA ARG A 34 -0.51 -16.16 31.32
C ARG A 34 -2.01 -16.26 31.52
N GLN A 35 -2.53 -15.61 32.56
CA GLN A 35 -3.96 -15.62 32.87
C GLN A 35 -4.75 -14.93 31.76
N GLU A 36 -4.33 -13.73 31.35
CA GLU A 36 -4.99 -12.98 30.27
C GLU A 36 -4.94 -13.77 28.95
N GLY A 37 -3.78 -14.36 28.61
CA GLY A 37 -3.65 -15.22 27.43
C GLY A 37 -4.67 -16.36 27.43
N ARG A 38 -4.80 -17.08 28.55
CA ARG A 38 -5.73 -18.21 28.68
C ARG A 38 -7.19 -17.78 28.59
N GLU A 39 -7.57 -16.69 29.26
CA GLU A 39 -8.93 -16.16 29.25
C GLU A 39 -9.34 -15.74 27.83
N ARG A 40 -8.52 -14.93 27.17
CA ARG A 40 -8.82 -14.47 25.81
C ARG A 40 -8.84 -15.62 24.81
N SER A 41 -7.91 -16.57 24.90
CA SER A 41 -7.91 -17.76 24.04
C SER A 41 -9.18 -18.59 24.19
N THR A 42 -9.69 -18.74 25.42
CA THR A 42 -10.96 -19.44 25.69
C THR A 42 -12.12 -18.76 24.96
N GLU A 43 -12.21 -17.44 25.04
CA GLU A 43 -13.27 -16.67 24.37
C GLU A 43 -13.12 -16.67 22.84
N VAL A 44 -11.89 -16.50 22.32
CA VAL A 44 -11.58 -16.57 20.89
C VAL A 44 -12.05 -17.89 20.31
N LEU A 45 -11.66 -19.02 20.91
CA LEU A 45 -12.02 -20.35 20.42
C LEU A 45 -13.52 -20.62 20.56
N SER A 46 -14.15 -20.13 21.63
CA SER A 46 -15.61 -20.22 21.81
C SER A 46 -16.37 -19.47 20.71
N HIS A 47 -16.00 -18.21 20.45
CA HIS A 47 -16.63 -17.40 19.41
C HIS A 47 -16.36 -17.94 18.00
N TRP A 48 -15.14 -18.42 17.74
CA TRP A 48 -14.80 -19.07 16.48
C TRP A 48 -15.65 -20.33 16.25
N ASN A 49 -15.73 -21.23 17.22
CA ASN A 49 -16.54 -22.44 17.13
C ASN A 49 -18.03 -22.10 16.91
N ARG A 50 -18.53 -21.06 17.57
CA ARG A 50 -19.91 -20.57 17.35
C ARG A 50 -20.11 -20.05 15.93
N LEU A 51 -19.17 -19.23 15.42
CA LEU A 51 -19.23 -18.68 14.06
C LEU A 51 -19.17 -19.80 13.01
N LYS A 52 -18.21 -20.72 13.16
CA LYS A 52 -18.05 -21.90 12.30
C LYS A 52 -19.34 -22.71 12.21
N ASN A 53 -19.93 -23.04 13.36
CA ASN A 53 -21.18 -23.81 13.41
C ASN A 53 -22.37 -23.11 12.73
N LEU A 54 -22.48 -21.78 12.87
CA LEU A 54 -23.49 -20.98 12.19
C LEU A 54 -23.32 -21.04 10.66
N LEU A 55 -22.09 -20.91 10.16
CA LEU A 55 -21.81 -20.92 8.72
C LEU A 55 -22.00 -22.30 8.09
N GLU A 56 -21.53 -23.36 8.75
CA GLU A 56 -21.69 -24.74 8.28
C GLU A 56 -23.17 -25.13 8.04
N ARG A 57 -24.12 -24.44 8.68
CA ARG A 57 -25.57 -24.75 8.59
C ARG A 57 -26.37 -23.71 7.83
N HIS A 58 -25.99 -22.44 7.94
CA HIS A 58 -26.84 -21.30 7.56
C HIS A 58 -26.14 -20.28 6.65
N GLU A 59 -24.92 -20.52 6.17
CA GLU A 59 -24.17 -19.54 5.37
C GLU A 59 -24.92 -19.07 4.12
N GLU A 60 -25.60 -19.97 3.39
CA GLU A 60 -26.39 -19.58 2.21
C GLU A 60 -27.54 -18.63 2.58
N VAL A 61 -28.20 -18.85 3.73
CA VAL A 61 -29.27 -17.99 4.23
C VAL A 61 -28.71 -16.62 4.63
N ILE A 62 -27.57 -16.60 5.33
CA ILE A 62 -26.86 -15.39 5.72
C ILE A 62 -26.51 -14.56 4.48
N ARG A 63 -25.87 -15.17 3.47
CA ARG A 63 -25.50 -14.53 2.20
C ARG A 63 -26.72 -13.94 1.51
N LYS A 64 -27.80 -14.73 1.33
CA LYS A 64 -29.05 -14.26 0.69
C LYS A 64 -29.68 -13.08 1.44
N ARG A 65 -29.72 -13.12 2.78
CA ARG A 65 -30.32 -12.06 3.59
C ARG A 65 -29.49 -10.79 3.59
N TRP A 66 -28.16 -10.90 3.65
CA TRP A 66 -27.27 -9.75 3.57
C TRP A 66 -27.38 -9.05 2.21
N MET A 67 -27.37 -9.81 1.11
CA MET A 67 -27.45 -9.26 -0.24
C MET A 67 -28.77 -8.55 -0.53
N LYS A 68 -29.87 -8.96 0.13
CA LYS A 68 -31.19 -8.29 0.02
C LYS A 68 -31.30 -7.00 0.82
N LYS A 69 -30.37 -6.68 1.72
CA LYS A 69 -30.45 -5.49 2.58
C LYS A 69 -29.84 -4.26 1.90
N SER A 70 -30.50 -3.11 2.09
CA SER A 70 -29.95 -1.81 1.72
C SER A 70 -28.73 -1.46 2.58
N LYS A 71 -27.91 -0.50 2.13
CA LYS A 71 -26.76 0.02 2.91
C LYS A 71 -27.17 0.44 4.32
N VAL A 72 -28.29 1.17 4.46
CA VAL A 72 -28.81 1.61 5.78
C VAL A 72 -29.16 0.43 6.69
N GLN A 73 -29.83 -0.60 6.15
CA GLN A 73 -30.16 -1.80 6.93
C GLN A 73 -28.92 -2.61 7.32
N LYS A 74 -27.92 -2.69 6.44
CA LYS A 74 -26.63 -3.32 6.72
C LYS A 74 -25.89 -2.58 7.83
N SER A 75 -25.80 -1.25 7.76
CA SER A 75 -25.21 -0.40 8.80
C SER A 75 -25.90 -0.57 10.16
N LYS A 76 -27.24 -0.67 10.18
CA LYS A 76 -27.99 -0.90 11.42
C LYS A 76 -27.61 -2.22 12.10
N ILE A 77 -27.45 -3.30 11.33
CA ILE A 77 -27.03 -4.61 11.87
C ILE A 77 -25.62 -4.53 12.44
N ILE A 78 -24.69 -3.91 11.70
CA ILE A 78 -23.30 -3.73 12.14
C ILE A 78 -23.25 -2.94 13.45
N LEU A 79 -23.95 -1.79 13.52
CA LEU A 79 -23.94 -0.92 14.69
C LEU A 79 -24.72 -1.48 15.88
N GLN A 80 -25.67 -2.38 15.65
CA GLN A 80 -26.30 -3.14 16.72
C GLN A 80 -25.33 -4.16 17.34
N ALA A 81 -24.48 -4.79 16.53
CA ALA A 81 -23.47 -5.73 17.01
C ALA A 81 -22.24 -5.04 17.62
N TRP A 82 -21.87 -3.86 17.10
CA TRP A 82 -20.78 -3.04 17.62
C TRP A 82 -21.20 -1.56 17.67
N PRO A 83 -21.82 -1.12 18.78
CA PRO A 83 -22.12 0.29 19.00
C PRO A 83 -20.83 1.11 18.99
N GLY A 84 -20.79 2.16 18.16
CA GLY A 84 -19.62 3.04 18.04
C GLY A 84 -18.56 2.59 17.03
N LEU A 85 -18.78 1.54 16.24
CA LEU A 85 -17.87 1.19 15.14
C LEU A 85 -17.68 2.38 14.19
N SER A 86 -16.43 2.64 13.81
CA SER A 86 -16.04 3.74 12.93
C SER A 86 -16.87 3.79 11.65
N ALA A 87 -17.31 5.00 11.29
CA ALA A 87 -18.16 5.19 10.12
C ALA A 87 -17.39 5.21 8.80
N THR A 88 -16.10 5.57 8.83
CA THR A 88 -15.29 5.88 7.64
C THR A 88 -14.18 4.87 7.43
N HIS A 89 -13.78 4.70 6.16
CA HIS A 89 -12.56 4.01 5.76
C HIS A 89 -11.35 4.57 6.52
N ARG A 90 -10.42 3.67 6.90
CA ARG A 90 -9.14 3.99 7.56
C ARG A 90 -9.28 5.07 8.66
N PRO A 91 -10.12 4.82 9.68
CA PRO A 91 -10.48 5.82 10.69
C PRO A 91 -9.27 6.33 11.49
N GLU A 92 -8.16 5.60 11.48
CA GLU A 92 -6.91 6.02 12.12
C GLU A 92 -6.30 7.26 11.47
N PHE A 93 -6.52 7.54 10.18
CA PHE A 93 -6.06 8.78 9.54
C PHE A 93 -6.79 10.00 10.11
N LYS A 94 -8.11 9.89 10.29
CA LYS A 94 -8.88 10.92 10.97
C LYS A 94 -8.39 11.12 12.41
N ALA A 95 -8.10 10.04 13.12
CA ALA A 95 -7.54 10.11 14.47
C ALA A 95 -6.16 10.80 14.50
N LEU A 96 -5.29 10.53 13.53
CA LEU A 96 -3.97 11.18 13.40
C LEU A 96 -4.08 12.69 13.20
N ILE A 97 -5.05 13.14 12.41
CA ILE A 97 -5.29 14.56 12.13
C ILE A 97 -5.90 15.25 13.36
N GLU A 98 -6.82 14.60 14.06
CA GLU A 98 -7.56 15.20 15.19
C GLU A 98 -6.80 15.16 16.53
N GLU A 99 -5.85 14.24 16.70
CA GLU A 99 -5.12 14.03 17.96
C GLU A 99 -3.62 14.22 17.77
N GLY A 100 -3.04 15.18 18.52
CA GLY A 100 -1.60 15.41 18.54
C GLY A 100 -0.81 14.21 19.11
N SER A 101 0.47 14.11 18.74
CA SER A 101 1.34 12.99 19.12
C SER A 101 1.42 12.75 20.62
N GLN A 102 1.51 13.81 21.43
CA GLN A 102 1.62 13.71 22.88
C GLN A 102 0.35 13.12 23.51
N ALA A 103 -0.82 13.69 23.23
CA ALA A 103 -2.10 13.19 23.74
C ALA A 103 -2.35 11.73 23.34
N ARG A 104 -1.97 11.37 22.11
CA ARG A 104 -2.08 10.00 21.60
C ARG A 104 -1.25 9.00 22.42
N SER A 105 -0.04 9.38 22.82
CA SER A 105 0.86 8.53 23.61
C SER A 105 0.46 8.37 25.08
N GLU A 106 -0.20 9.39 25.65
CA GLU A 106 -0.68 9.38 27.04
C GLU A 106 -1.98 8.58 27.20
N GLY A 107 -2.76 8.43 26.13
CA GLY A 107 -3.98 7.63 26.10
C GLY A 107 -4.95 8.13 25.04
N THR A 108 -4.91 7.52 23.85
CA THR A 108 -5.77 7.92 22.74
C THR A 108 -7.26 7.66 23.01
N ARG A 109 -8.11 8.63 22.64
CA ARG A 109 -9.57 8.42 22.58
C ARG A 109 -10.02 7.60 21.36
N PHE A 110 -9.12 7.39 20.40
CA PHE A 110 -9.39 6.72 19.13
C PHE A 110 -8.85 5.28 19.09
N ARG A 111 -8.71 4.64 20.25
CA ARG A 111 -8.08 3.32 20.39
C ARG A 111 -8.60 2.29 19.39
N ASP A 112 -9.92 2.19 19.23
CA ASP A 112 -10.56 1.24 18.31
C ASP A 112 -10.16 1.48 16.84
N ALA A 113 -10.00 2.74 16.43
CA ALA A 113 -9.58 3.09 15.07
C ALA A 113 -8.17 2.56 14.77
N TYR A 114 -7.27 2.58 15.76
CA TYR A 114 -5.90 2.08 15.63
C TYR A 114 -5.78 0.56 15.72
N ILE A 115 -6.72 -0.13 16.37
CA ILE A 115 -6.70 -1.61 16.50
C ILE A 115 -7.40 -2.28 15.32
N TRP A 116 -8.50 -1.71 14.82
CA TRP A 116 -9.26 -2.27 13.71
C TRP A 116 -9.44 -1.26 12.57
N PRO A 117 -8.35 -0.79 11.93
CA PRO A 117 -8.43 0.21 10.87
C PRO A 117 -9.23 -0.27 9.64
N TYR A 118 -9.27 -1.58 9.43
CA TYR A 118 -10.03 -2.22 8.36
C TYR A 118 -11.49 -2.57 8.75
N LEU A 119 -11.90 -2.38 10.01
CA LEU A 119 -13.30 -2.60 10.42
C LEU A 119 -14.01 -1.26 10.55
N ASN A 120 -14.77 -0.91 9.51
CA ASN A 120 -15.59 0.28 9.51
C ASN A 120 -16.90 0.04 8.74
N VAL A 121 -17.90 0.86 9.03
CA VAL A 121 -19.23 0.70 8.43
C VAL A 121 -19.18 0.87 6.91
N GLU A 122 -18.44 1.86 6.43
CA GLU A 122 -18.31 2.19 5.01
C GLU A 122 -17.87 0.99 4.15
N ASP A 123 -16.79 0.33 4.54
CA ASP A 123 -16.23 -0.78 3.78
C ASP A 123 -17.07 -2.04 3.94
N LEU A 124 -17.51 -2.36 5.17
CA LEU A 124 -18.25 -3.60 5.43
C LEU A 124 -19.61 -3.64 4.71
N VAL A 125 -20.26 -2.50 4.47
CA VAL A 125 -21.51 -2.47 3.69
C VAL A 125 -21.29 -2.47 2.17
N ARG A 126 -20.05 -2.26 1.71
CA ARG A 126 -19.67 -2.17 0.30
C ARG A 126 -19.45 -3.57 -0.28
N GLY A 127 -20.05 -3.81 -1.46
CA GLY A 127 -19.87 -5.04 -2.22
C GLY A 127 -20.04 -6.32 -1.38
N LYS A 128 -19.02 -7.16 -1.40
CA LYS A 128 -18.96 -8.46 -0.71
C LYS A 128 -18.07 -8.47 0.55
N ALA A 129 -17.52 -7.34 0.98
CA ALA A 129 -16.53 -7.25 2.06
C ALA A 129 -16.95 -7.99 3.34
N PHE A 130 -18.13 -7.67 3.91
CA PHE A 130 -18.64 -8.35 5.10
C PHE A 130 -18.82 -9.87 4.89
N LEU A 131 -19.26 -10.30 3.71
CA LEU A 131 -19.46 -11.72 3.41
C LEU A 131 -18.13 -12.48 3.25
N LEU A 132 -17.12 -11.83 2.67
CA LEU A 132 -15.76 -12.36 2.64
C LEU A 132 -15.21 -12.51 4.05
N LEU A 133 -15.39 -11.49 4.89
CA LEU A 133 -14.90 -11.48 6.27
C LEU A 133 -15.51 -12.61 7.12
N ILE A 134 -16.84 -12.80 7.09
CA ILE A 134 -17.45 -13.89 7.85
C ILE A 134 -17.00 -15.26 7.32
N ASN A 135 -16.91 -15.43 6.00
CA ASN A 135 -16.51 -16.69 5.39
C ASN A 135 -15.06 -17.03 5.77
N SER A 136 -14.13 -16.10 5.56
CA SER A 136 -12.71 -16.31 5.89
C SER A 136 -12.53 -16.63 7.37
N ARG A 137 -13.10 -15.81 8.27
CA ARG A 137 -12.93 -15.95 9.73
C ARG A 137 -13.69 -17.13 10.35
N GLY A 138 -14.79 -17.58 9.73
CA GLY A 138 -15.58 -18.70 10.25
C GLY A 138 -15.19 -20.07 9.68
N ARG A 139 -14.58 -20.13 8.49
CA ARG A 139 -14.14 -21.38 7.85
C ARG A 139 -12.71 -21.78 8.18
N HIS A 140 -11.93 -20.87 8.75
CA HIS A 140 -10.50 -21.09 9.03
C HIS A 140 -10.19 -20.83 10.49
N PRO A 141 -9.22 -21.56 11.09
CA PRO A 141 -8.88 -21.39 12.49
C PRO A 141 -8.19 -20.05 12.78
N PRO A 142 -8.33 -19.49 14.00
CA PRO A 142 -7.83 -18.14 14.33
C PRO A 142 -6.33 -17.94 14.11
N HIS A 143 -5.51 -18.98 14.28
CA HIS A 143 -4.06 -18.89 14.10
C HIS A 143 -3.63 -18.45 12.70
N VAL A 144 -4.43 -18.75 11.65
CA VAL A 144 -4.10 -18.38 10.26
C VAL A 144 -4.08 -16.86 10.06
N PHE A 145 -4.76 -16.10 10.92
CA PHE A 145 -4.86 -14.65 10.84
C PHE A 145 -3.95 -13.91 11.83
N ALA A 146 -3.21 -14.64 12.67
CA ALA A 146 -2.46 -14.05 13.78
C ALA A 146 -1.53 -12.90 13.32
N HIS A 147 -0.75 -13.15 12.26
CA HIS A 147 0.13 -12.12 11.71
C HIS A 147 -0.62 -10.96 11.05
N SER A 148 -1.72 -11.23 10.33
CA SER A 148 -2.46 -10.18 9.61
C SER A 148 -3.19 -9.27 10.60
N ASP A 149 -3.74 -9.85 11.66
CA ASP A 149 -4.37 -9.13 12.76
C ASP A 149 -3.37 -8.18 13.42
N TYR A 150 -2.18 -8.66 13.77
CA TYR A 150 -1.15 -7.78 14.33
C TYR A 150 -0.67 -6.74 13.33
N LYS A 151 -0.43 -7.11 12.07
CA LYS A 151 0.07 -6.20 11.02
C LYS A 151 -0.91 -5.05 10.76
N ALA A 152 -2.22 -5.28 10.83
CA ALA A 152 -3.21 -4.23 10.70
C ALA A 152 -3.04 -3.10 11.73
N THR A 153 -2.53 -3.39 12.93
CA THR A 153 -2.31 -2.39 13.99
C THR A 153 -1.03 -1.55 13.82
N TYR A 154 -0.35 -1.65 12.67
CA TYR A 154 0.97 -1.04 12.46
C TYR A 154 1.03 0.44 12.83
N ILE A 155 0.14 1.28 12.27
CA ILE A 155 0.08 2.73 12.55
C ILE A 155 -0.15 2.99 14.04
N GLY A 156 -1.06 2.23 14.65
CA GLY A 156 -1.35 2.33 16.08
C GLY A 156 -0.15 2.03 16.98
N ASN A 157 0.67 1.05 16.61
CA ASN A 157 1.87 0.70 17.34
C ASN A 157 2.98 1.75 17.17
N VAL A 158 3.28 2.14 15.93
CA VAL A 158 4.39 3.09 15.67
C VAL A 158 4.09 4.51 16.14
N SER A 159 2.82 4.89 16.21
CA SER A 159 2.38 6.18 16.73
C SER A 159 2.25 6.23 18.26
N GLY A 160 2.46 5.11 18.95
CA GLY A 160 2.29 4.99 20.41
C GLY A 160 0.84 4.85 20.88
N ALA A 161 -0.15 4.96 19.99
CA ALA A 161 -1.57 4.98 20.33
C ALA A 161 -2.08 3.69 21.01
N VAL A 162 -1.55 2.54 20.59
CA VAL A 162 -1.94 1.22 21.12
C VAL A 162 -0.73 0.38 21.49
N MET A 163 0.35 1.05 21.92
CA MET A 163 1.63 0.43 22.27
C MET A 163 1.41 -0.70 23.28
N PRO A 164 1.73 -1.96 22.92
CA PRO A 164 1.42 -3.09 23.76
C PRO A 164 2.36 -3.19 24.97
N ALA A 165 1.88 -3.83 26.03
CA ALA A 165 2.65 -4.07 27.25
C ALA A 165 3.91 -4.91 26.98
N PHE A 166 4.97 -4.72 27.76
CA PHE A 166 6.29 -5.30 27.50
C PHE A 166 6.61 -6.45 28.45
N LEU A 167 6.84 -7.64 27.89
CA LEU A 167 7.35 -8.83 28.58
C LEU A 167 8.44 -9.48 27.70
N ASP A 168 9.61 -9.71 28.29
CA ASP A 168 10.81 -10.20 27.60
C ASP A 168 11.11 -11.68 27.88
N PHE A 169 11.99 -12.26 27.06
CA PHE A 169 12.50 -13.65 27.16
C PHE A 169 11.45 -14.77 27.12
N HIS A 170 10.27 -14.45 26.61
CA HIS A 170 9.19 -15.39 26.40
C HIS A 170 8.67 -15.27 24.97
N THR A 171 7.99 -16.32 24.52
CA THR A 171 7.26 -16.35 23.26
C THR A 171 5.84 -16.81 23.52
N MET A 172 4.88 -16.15 22.90
CA MET A 172 3.50 -16.59 22.88
C MET A 172 3.25 -17.39 21.59
N LEU A 173 2.89 -18.65 21.78
CA LEU A 173 2.53 -19.56 20.72
C LEU A 173 1.04 -19.43 20.44
N LEU A 174 0.72 -19.06 19.21
CA LEU A 174 -0.66 -18.99 18.70
C LEU A 174 -0.91 -20.18 17.79
N GLU A 175 -0.61 -21.38 18.26
CA GLU A 175 -0.85 -22.63 17.55
C GLU A 175 -1.76 -23.55 18.37
N GLY A 176 -2.48 -24.43 17.68
CA GLY A 176 -3.41 -25.37 18.31
C GLY A 176 -4.87 -24.91 18.28
N GLU A 177 -5.73 -25.75 18.86
CA GLU A 177 -7.20 -25.61 18.81
C GLU A 177 -7.84 -25.57 20.21
N THR A 178 -7.03 -25.55 21.27
CA THR A 178 -7.49 -25.53 22.66
C THR A 178 -6.93 -24.33 23.41
N ALA A 179 -7.57 -23.94 24.52
CA ALA A 179 -7.12 -22.81 25.33
C ALA A 179 -5.77 -23.07 26.04
N GLU A 180 -5.35 -24.32 26.15
CA GLU A 180 -4.05 -24.72 26.70
C GLU A 180 -2.92 -24.58 25.68
N THR A 181 -3.24 -24.62 24.39
CA THR A 181 -2.26 -24.60 23.30
C THR A 181 -2.22 -23.23 22.63
N TYR A 182 -3.39 -22.68 22.30
CA TYR A 182 -3.55 -21.38 21.69
C TYR A 182 -3.35 -20.27 22.73
N GLY A 183 -2.38 -19.38 22.53
CA GLY A 183 -2.04 -18.31 23.48
C GLY A 183 -1.09 -18.74 24.60
N ARG A 184 -0.45 -19.91 24.47
CA ARG A 184 0.49 -20.44 25.47
C ARG A 184 1.80 -19.65 25.48
N LEU A 185 2.28 -19.29 26.68
CA LEU A 185 3.60 -18.70 26.89
C LEU A 185 4.65 -19.77 27.13
N VAL A 186 5.81 -19.62 26.48
CA VAL A 186 6.97 -20.50 26.61
C VAL A 186 8.20 -19.65 26.92
N SER A 187 9.01 -20.08 27.89
CA SER A 187 10.27 -19.43 28.23
C SER A 187 11.34 -19.79 27.20
N TRP A 188 12.21 -18.83 26.87
CA TRP A 188 13.37 -19.08 26.00
C TRP A 188 14.42 -20.01 26.62
N GLU A 189 14.37 -20.23 27.93
CA GLU A 189 15.24 -21.19 28.62
C GLU A 189 14.75 -22.65 28.47
N GLU A 190 13.46 -22.83 28.15
CA GLU A 190 12.83 -24.16 28.06
C GLU A 190 12.97 -24.78 26.66
N ASP A 191 13.20 -23.97 25.62
CA ASP A 191 13.25 -24.40 24.23
C ASP A 191 14.19 -23.49 23.40
N GLU A 192 15.27 -24.06 22.87
CA GLU A 192 16.32 -23.35 22.13
C GLU A 192 15.86 -22.85 20.75
N ASP A 193 14.81 -23.43 20.16
CA ASP A 193 14.30 -23.07 18.84
C ASP A 193 13.31 -21.89 18.89
N VAL A 194 12.64 -21.71 20.03
CA VAL A 194 11.61 -20.68 20.25
C VAL A 194 12.10 -19.23 20.01
N PRO A 195 13.30 -18.82 20.47
CA PRO A 195 13.85 -17.50 20.17
C PRO A 195 14.02 -17.27 18.66
N MET A 196 14.56 -18.26 17.94
CA MET A 196 14.79 -18.16 16.49
C MET A 196 13.47 -18.12 15.71
N ASN A 197 12.48 -18.92 16.11
CA ASN A 197 11.13 -18.86 15.54
C ASN A 197 10.49 -17.48 15.73
N THR A 198 10.74 -16.84 16.87
CA THR A 198 10.25 -15.47 17.14
C THR A 198 10.95 -14.42 16.27
N ILE A 199 12.26 -14.56 16.07
CA ILE A 199 13.05 -13.65 15.23
C ILE A 199 12.68 -13.77 13.75
N THR A 200 12.44 -15.00 13.30
CA THR A 200 12.17 -15.32 11.89
C THR A 200 10.68 -15.18 11.52
N GLY A 201 9.86 -14.72 12.47
CA GLY A 201 8.44 -14.44 12.26
C GLY A 201 7.54 -15.68 12.29
N LEU A 202 8.03 -16.85 12.70
CA LEU A 202 7.25 -18.08 12.87
C LEU A 202 6.49 -18.13 14.21
N ALA A 203 6.88 -17.29 15.19
CA ALA A 203 6.21 -17.17 16.49
C ALA A 203 6.08 -15.70 16.92
N HIS A 204 5.34 -15.45 18.00
CA HIS A 204 4.98 -14.10 18.43
C HIS A 204 5.59 -13.74 19.77
N ARG A 205 6.06 -12.48 19.89
CA ARG A 205 6.39 -11.93 21.22
C ARG A 205 5.12 -11.85 22.07
N PRO A 206 5.19 -11.98 23.40
CA PRO A 206 4.02 -11.94 24.29
C PRO A 206 3.09 -10.76 24.03
N ARG A 207 3.70 -9.58 23.86
CA ARG A 207 3.00 -8.33 23.53
C ARG A 207 2.20 -8.37 22.24
N MET A 208 2.74 -9.05 21.22
CA MET A 208 2.07 -9.25 19.94
C MET A 208 0.94 -10.25 20.11
N GLY A 209 1.22 -11.37 20.79
CA GLY A 209 0.25 -12.43 21.03
C GLY A 209 -1.00 -11.95 21.78
N LEU A 210 -0.84 -11.23 22.89
CA LEU A 210 -1.97 -10.66 23.63
C LEU A 210 -2.80 -9.69 22.77
N LYS A 211 -2.13 -8.85 21.97
CA LYS A 211 -2.81 -7.94 21.04
C LYS A 211 -3.61 -8.69 19.99
N ILE A 212 -3.06 -9.78 19.46
CA ILE A 212 -3.75 -10.65 18.50
C ILE A 212 -5.00 -11.27 19.15
N LEU A 213 -4.87 -11.81 20.36
CA LEU A 213 -5.99 -12.40 21.09
C LEU A 213 -7.10 -11.36 21.34
N GLU A 214 -6.75 -10.13 21.74
CA GLU A 214 -7.70 -9.01 21.88
C GLU A 214 -8.45 -8.71 20.58
N ILE A 215 -7.71 -8.60 19.46
CA ILE A 215 -8.28 -8.31 18.13
C ILE A 215 -9.28 -9.40 17.74
N GLN A 216 -8.87 -10.66 17.85
CA GLN A 216 -9.66 -11.81 17.44
C GLN A 216 -10.89 -12.02 18.31
N GLN A 217 -10.76 -11.84 19.62
CA GLN A 217 -11.85 -11.98 20.58
C GLN A 217 -13.00 -11.03 20.20
N ARG A 218 -12.68 -9.74 20.03
CA ARG A 218 -13.68 -8.72 19.70
C ARG A 218 -14.26 -8.91 18.30
N LEU A 219 -13.41 -9.19 17.30
CA LEU A 219 -13.83 -9.42 15.92
C LEU A 219 -14.79 -10.61 15.83
N LEU A 220 -14.42 -11.77 16.36
CA LEU A 220 -15.24 -12.98 16.27
C LEU A 220 -16.57 -12.81 17.02
N HIS A 221 -16.55 -12.15 18.19
CA HIS A 221 -17.78 -11.79 18.90
C HIS A 221 -18.71 -10.95 18.01
N PHE A 222 -18.18 -9.91 17.37
CA PHE A 222 -18.91 -9.04 16.46
C PHE A 222 -19.52 -9.82 15.28
N LEU A 223 -18.75 -10.70 14.65
CA LEU A 223 -19.23 -11.51 13.51
C LEU A 223 -20.35 -12.47 13.94
N VAL A 224 -20.23 -13.12 15.09
CA VAL A 224 -21.29 -13.96 15.67
C VAL A 224 -22.57 -13.15 15.87
N LYS A 225 -22.48 -11.96 16.47
CA LYS A 225 -23.65 -11.09 16.72
C LYS A 225 -24.32 -10.64 15.43
N CYS A 226 -23.55 -10.31 14.39
CA CYS A 226 -24.11 -9.99 13.08
C CYS A 226 -24.84 -11.19 12.45
N CYS A 227 -24.26 -12.38 12.51
CA CYS A 227 -24.88 -13.61 12.02
C CYS A 227 -26.17 -13.94 12.78
N GLU A 228 -26.18 -13.83 14.10
CA GLU A 228 -27.37 -14.01 14.94
C GLU A 228 -28.48 -13.01 14.58
N ALA A 229 -28.14 -11.73 14.38
CA ALA A 229 -29.11 -10.72 13.94
C ALA A 229 -29.67 -11.02 12.53
N LEU A 230 -28.85 -11.60 11.64
CA LEU A 230 -29.30 -12.03 10.32
C LEU A 230 -30.18 -13.28 10.38
N LEU A 231 -30.10 -14.09 11.44
CA LEU A 231 -30.84 -15.34 11.66
C LEU A 231 -31.91 -15.23 12.76
N HIS A 232 -32.36 -14.02 13.08
CA HIS A 232 -33.26 -13.73 14.22
C HIS A 232 -34.59 -14.50 14.25
N ASP A 233 -35.03 -15.09 13.15
CA ASP A 233 -36.26 -15.88 13.01
C ASP A 233 -36.03 -17.40 13.15
N ILE A 234 -34.78 -17.84 13.32
CA ILE A 234 -34.43 -19.25 13.56
C ILE A 234 -34.30 -19.46 15.07
N TYR A 235 -35.05 -20.42 15.60
CA TYR A 235 -34.98 -20.79 17.02
C TYR A 235 -33.58 -21.26 17.43
N ALA A 236 -33.22 -21.02 18.70
CA ALA A 236 -31.88 -21.30 19.22
C ALA A 236 -31.42 -22.75 18.99
N ASP A 237 -32.32 -23.72 19.13
CA ASP A 237 -32.03 -25.15 18.98
C ASP A 237 -31.75 -25.56 17.51
N LEU A 238 -32.35 -24.84 16.55
CA LEU A 238 -32.13 -25.00 15.11
C LEU A 238 -30.87 -24.26 14.61
N LEU A 239 -30.32 -23.32 15.40
CA LEU A 239 -29.11 -22.58 15.03
C LEU A 239 -27.84 -23.43 15.10
N ILE A 240 -27.78 -24.45 15.96
CA ILE A 240 -26.57 -25.27 16.17
C ILE A 240 -26.86 -26.78 16.15
N SER A 241 -27.83 -27.27 16.91
CA SER A 241 -27.93 -28.70 17.23
C SER A 241 -28.73 -29.52 16.21
N GLU A 242 -29.83 -28.98 15.69
CA GLU A 242 -30.76 -29.77 14.87
C GLU A 242 -30.61 -29.58 13.36
N ALA A 243 -29.94 -28.52 12.90
CA ALA A 243 -29.76 -28.28 11.47
C ALA A 243 -28.57 -29.09 10.91
N SER A 244 -28.78 -29.73 9.76
CA SER A 244 -27.75 -30.48 9.04
C SER A 244 -26.62 -29.58 8.54
N ILE A 245 -25.38 -30.06 8.63
CA ILE A 245 -24.22 -29.44 8.00
C ILE A 245 -24.41 -29.45 6.47
N LYS A 246 -24.11 -28.33 5.82
CA LYS A 246 -24.22 -28.12 4.38
C LYS A 246 -22.82 -27.87 3.78
N PRO A 247 -22.62 -28.20 2.50
CA PRO A 247 -21.38 -27.86 1.80
C PRO A 247 -21.17 -26.34 1.78
N GLU A 248 -19.92 -25.91 1.68
CA GLU A 248 -19.62 -24.50 1.52
C GLU A 248 -20.29 -23.93 0.26
N PRO A 249 -21.01 -22.80 0.36
CA PRO A 249 -21.60 -22.17 -0.81
C PRO A 249 -20.52 -21.77 -1.82
N PRO A 250 -20.85 -21.72 -3.13
CA PRO A 250 -19.90 -21.31 -4.15
C PRO A 250 -19.22 -19.96 -3.82
N PRO A 251 -17.97 -19.75 -4.27
CA PRO A 251 -17.28 -18.47 -4.09
C PRO A 251 -18.14 -17.29 -4.55
N LEU A 252 -18.05 -16.18 -3.83
CA LEU A 252 -18.76 -14.95 -4.19
C LEU A 252 -18.18 -14.42 -5.50
N LYS A 253 -18.87 -14.69 -6.61
CA LYS A 253 -18.51 -14.21 -7.95
C LYS A 253 -18.52 -12.69 -7.96
N ASP A 254 -17.49 -12.09 -8.57
CA ASP A 254 -17.61 -10.73 -9.06
C ASP A 254 -18.49 -10.74 -10.31
N ASN A 255 -19.42 -9.79 -10.39
CA ASN A 255 -20.22 -9.60 -11.60
C ASN A 255 -19.41 -9.01 -12.76
N SER A 256 -18.14 -8.62 -12.52
CA SER A 256 -17.20 -8.17 -13.54
C SER A 256 -16.30 -9.33 -13.97
N GLU A 257 -16.24 -9.60 -15.27
CA GLU A 257 -15.29 -10.56 -15.87
C GLU A 257 -13.82 -10.23 -15.54
N TRP A 258 -13.54 -8.98 -15.13
CA TRP A 258 -12.21 -8.51 -14.71
C TRP A 258 -12.30 -7.75 -13.38
N SER A 259 -11.85 -8.36 -12.28
CA SER A 259 -11.70 -7.63 -11.01
C SER A 259 -10.53 -6.65 -11.12
N THR A 260 -10.81 -5.35 -10.93
CA THR A 260 -9.75 -4.33 -10.91
C THR A 260 -8.81 -4.59 -9.73
N ILE A 261 -7.55 -4.22 -9.85
CA ILE A 261 -6.57 -4.40 -8.77
C ILE A 261 -7.00 -3.64 -7.51
N ALA A 262 -7.62 -2.47 -7.69
CA ALA A 262 -8.22 -1.69 -6.61
C ALA A 262 -9.27 -2.50 -5.83
N SER A 263 -10.17 -3.20 -6.54
CA SER A 263 -11.17 -4.06 -5.90
C SER A 263 -10.56 -5.22 -5.11
N VAL A 264 -9.39 -5.70 -5.53
CA VAL A 264 -8.71 -6.81 -4.86
C VAL A 264 -7.99 -6.35 -3.61
N ALA A 265 -7.31 -5.20 -3.67
CA ALA A 265 -6.70 -4.55 -2.51
C ALA A 265 -7.76 -4.23 -1.44
N ALA A 266 -8.89 -3.64 -1.86
CA ALA A 266 -10.01 -3.33 -0.95
C ALA A 266 -10.61 -4.58 -0.28
N GLU A 267 -10.46 -5.75 -0.89
CA GLU A 267 -10.97 -7.03 -0.35
C GLU A 267 -9.92 -7.82 0.44
N ALA A 268 -8.63 -7.49 0.30
CA ALA A 268 -7.53 -8.22 0.92
C ALA A 268 -7.65 -8.35 2.45
N PRO A 269 -8.03 -7.31 3.23
CA PRO A 269 -8.20 -7.41 4.68
C PRO A 269 -9.28 -8.40 5.12
N TYR A 270 -10.21 -8.76 4.24
CA TYR A 270 -11.35 -9.63 4.52
C TYR A 270 -11.13 -11.07 4.02
N ARG A 271 -10.00 -11.35 3.38
CA ARG A 271 -9.64 -12.66 2.82
C ARG A 271 -8.59 -13.37 3.67
N LEU A 272 -8.25 -14.58 3.25
CA LEU A 272 -7.13 -15.32 3.81
C LEU A 272 -5.80 -14.65 3.45
N PRO A 273 -4.88 -14.46 4.41
CA PRO A 273 -3.59 -13.79 4.16
C PRO A 273 -2.65 -14.51 3.18
N SER A 274 -2.79 -15.82 2.98
CA SER A 274 -1.76 -16.65 2.32
C SER A 274 -1.97 -16.94 0.83
N GLN A 275 -2.67 -16.07 0.08
CA GLN A 275 -3.04 -16.33 -1.33
C GLN A 275 -2.37 -15.37 -2.33
N LEU A 276 -1.05 -15.24 -2.25
CA LEU A 276 -0.30 -14.45 -3.22
C LEU A 276 -0.23 -15.20 -4.57
N ASP A 277 -0.80 -14.61 -5.61
CA ASP A 277 -0.80 -15.14 -6.97
C ASP A 277 0.14 -14.32 -7.87
N PHE A 278 1.36 -14.85 -8.07
CA PHE A 278 2.35 -14.20 -8.92
C PHE A 278 2.00 -14.21 -10.40
N ASN A 279 1.20 -15.18 -10.89
CA ASN A 279 0.78 -15.19 -12.28
C ASN A 279 -0.16 -14.03 -12.55
N ARG A 280 -1.11 -13.79 -11.65
CA ARG A 280 -1.99 -12.62 -11.75
C ARG A 280 -1.22 -11.30 -11.74
N LEU A 281 -0.26 -11.13 -10.81
CA LEU A 281 0.55 -9.92 -10.74
C LEU A 281 1.41 -9.76 -12.01
N LYS A 282 1.97 -10.86 -12.52
CA LYS A 282 2.71 -10.88 -13.77
C LYS A 282 1.85 -10.41 -14.95
N ASP A 283 0.63 -10.93 -15.11
CA ASP A 283 -0.26 -10.55 -16.22
C ASP A 283 -0.58 -9.05 -16.21
N ILE A 284 -0.81 -8.49 -15.03
CA ILE A 284 -1.01 -7.04 -14.83
C ILE A 284 0.23 -6.24 -15.24
N VAL A 285 1.41 -6.65 -14.77
CA VAL A 285 2.66 -5.94 -15.04
C VAL A 285 3.01 -6.03 -16.51
N GLU A 286 2.76 -7.17 -17.15
CA GLU A 286 3.00 -7.33 -18.58
C GLU A 286 2.07 -6.42 -19.41
N ALA A 287 0.80 -6.31 -19.02
CA ALA A 287 -0.11 -5.34 -19.64
C ALA A 287 0.40 -3.89 -19.46
N ARG A 288 0.96 -3.55 -18.29
CA ARG A 288 1.55 -2.22 -18.05
C ARG A 288 2.84 -2.01 -18.87
N ARG A 289 3.70 -3.02 -18.99
CA ARG A 289 4.91 -3.01 -19.82
C ARG A 289 4.56 -2.78 -21.30
N MET A 290 3.58 -3.51 -21.82
CA MET A 290 3.07 -3.32 -23.18
C MET A 290 2.52 -1.90 -23.40
N ASN A 291 1.78 -1.36 -22.42
CA ASN A 291 1.29 0.01 -22.50
C ASN A 291 2.42 1.06 -22.49
N ALA A 292 3.51 0.82 -21.78
CA ALA A 292 4.70 1.69 -21.84
C ALA A 292 5.36 1.65 -23.23
N GLU A 293 5.40 0.48 -23.87
CA GLU A 293 5.88 0.32 -25.23
C GLU A 293 5.00 1.05 -26.25
N ASP A 294 3.67 0.90 -26.14
CA ASP A 294 2.70 1.63 -26.98
C ASP A 294 2.84 3.14 -26.79
N TYR A 295 3.01 3.61 -25.55
CA TYR A 295 3.21 5.03 -25.25
C TYR A 295 4.47 5.59 -25.93
N ILE A 296 5.58 4.85 -25.96
CA ILE A 296 6.78 5.26 -26.71
C ILE A 296 6.47 5.35 -28.20
N ARG A 297 5.71 4.41 -28.78
CA ARG A 297 5.31 4.47 -30.19
C ARG A 297 4.45 5.69 -30.47
N ASP A 298 3.48 6.01 -29.62
CA ASP A 298 2.64 7.20 -29.77
C ASP A 298 3.47 8.49 -29.76
N LEU A 299 4.47 8.61 -28.88
CA LEU A 299 5.39 9.74 -28.86
C LEU A 299 6.26 9.84 -30.12
N ARG A 300 6.54 8.71 -30.78
CA ARG A 300 7.37 8.62 -32.00
C ARG A 300 6.58 8.85 -33.28
N GLU A 301 5.30 8.50 -33.31
CA GLU A 301 4.49 8.44 -34.53
C GLU A 301 3.47 9.58 -34.65
N ASP A 302 3.00 10.16 -33.55
CA ASP A 302 2.00 11.24 -33.56
C ASP A 302 2.59 12.58 -33.07
N PRO A 303 2.87 13.53 -33.99
CA PRO A 303 3.36 14.85 -33.61
C PRO A 303 2.40 15.64 -32.74
N GLY A 304 1.08 15.50 -32.96
CA GLY A 304 0.07 16.20 -32.17
C GLY A 304 0.05 15.69 -30.74
N TYR A 305 0.05 14.37 -30.57
CA TYR A 305 0.15 13.73 -29.25
C TYR A 305 1.44 14.13 -28.52
N PHE A 306 2.59 14.08 -29.21
CA PHE A 306 3.86 14.51 -28.64
C PHE A 306 3.80 15.97 -28.17
N GLY A 307 3.24 16.86 -28.99
CA GLY A 307 3.03 18.27 -28.65
C GLY A 307 2.13 18.47 -27.43
N ASP A 308 1.02 17.73 -27.34
CA ASP A 308 0.09 17.78 -26.22
C ASP A 308 0.76 17.30 -24.91
N VAL A 309 1.57 16.24 -24.97
CA VAL A 309 2.33 15.74 -23.81
C VAL A 309 3.36 16.76 -23.33
N LEU A 310 4.12 17.39 -24.24
CA LEU A 310 5.06 18.46 -23.87
C LEU A 310 4.32 19.64 -23.22
N GLY A 311 3.17 20.02 -23.77
CA GLY A 311 2.31 21.06 -23.22
C GLY A 311 1.85 20.73 -21.80
N ASP A 312 1.31 19.52 -21.58
CA ASP A 312 0.85 19.08 -20.26
C ASP A 312 2.00 19.06 -19.25
N VAL A 313 3.16 18.50 -19.58
CA VAL A 313 4.35 18.51 -18.70
C VAL A 313 4.81 19.93 -18.39
N SER A 314 4.77 20.84 -19.37
CA SER A 314 5.16 22.24 -19.17
C SER A 314 4.28 22.95 -18.13
N GLU A 315 2.98 22.63 -18.06
CA GLU A 315 2.04 23.19 -17.10
C GLU A 315 2.32 22.75 -15.66
N HIS A 316 3.07 21.68 -15.47
CA HIS A 316 3.40 21.08 -14.18
C HIS A 316 4.80 21.42 -13.67
N ARG A 317 5.53 22.31 -14.36
CA ARG A 317 6.86 22.76 -13.90
C ARG A 317 6.73 23.90 -12.91
N LEU A 318 7.54 23.87 -11.85
CA LEU A 318 7.55 24.91 -10.80
C LEU A 318 7.83 26.32 -11.33
N VAL A 319 8.48 26.47 -12.50
CA VAL A 319 8.67 27.77 -13.16
C VAL A 319 7.35 28.44 -13.59
N ARG A 320 6.24 27.69 -13.67
CA ARG A 320 4.89 28.20 -13.91
C ARG A 320 4.30 28.92 -12.70
N LEU A 321 4.86 28.71 -11.50
CA LEU A 321 4.44 29.40 -10.29
C LEU A 321 4.98 30.83 -10.29
N LEU A 322 4.10 31.78 -9.99
CA LEU A 322 4.49 33.15 -9.66
C LEU A 322 5.16 33.17 -8.29
N ASP A 323 6.10 34.08 -8.08
CA ASP A 323 6.72 34.26 -6.76
C ASP A 323 5.94 35.16 -5.80
N THR A 324 6.54 35.47 -4.64
CA THR A 324 6.01 36.38 -3.61
C THR A 324 5.75 37.80 -4.05
N PHE A 325 6.30 38.20 -5.20
CA PHE A 325 6.04 39.50 -5.80
C PHE A 325 5.14 39.39 -7.04
N GLU A 326 4.51 38.23 -7.24
CA GLU A 326 3.70 37.89 -8.42
C GLU A 326 4.51 37.92 -9.73
N ILE A 327 5.83 37.71 -9.65
CA ILE A 327 6.73 37.76 -10.81
C ILE A 327 6.92 36.35 -11.40
N GLN A 328 6.84 36.28 -12.72
CA GLN A 328 7.12 35.06 -13.48
C GLN A 328 8.62 34.75 -13.49
N SER A 329 8.96 33.46 -13.41
CA SER A 329 10.35 33.01 -13.45
C SER A 329 11.06 33.45 -14.74
N THR A 330 12.32 33.87 -14.62
CA THR A 330 13.14 34.24 -15.78
C THR A 330 13.52 33.04 -16.66
N LEU A 331 13.37 31.83 -16.13
CA LEU A 331 13.63 30.56 -16.80
C LEU A 331 12.46 30.10 -17.69
N PHE A 332 11.26 30.65 -17.49
CA PHE A 332 10.07 30.23 -18.24
C PHE A 332 10.20 30.53 -19.75
N ASP A 333 9.76 29.57 -20.56
CA ASP A 333 9.73 29.62 -22.04
C ASP A 333 11.11 29.95 -22.69
N LYS A 334 12.21 29.64 -21.99
CA LYS A 334 13.56 29.68 -22.55
C LYS A 334 13.87 28.39 -23.32
N PRO A 335 14.84 28.39 -24.25
CA PRO A 335 15.22 27.17 -24.97
C PRO A 335 15.56 25.98 -24.06
N HIS A 336 16.33 26.22 -22.99
CA HIS A 336 16.70 25.18 -22.02
C HIS A 336 15.50 24.62 -21.23
N PHE A 337 14.44 25.40 -21.05
CA PHE A 337 13.22 24.91 -20.40
C PHE A 337 12.52 23.83 -21.25
N TRP A 338 12.45 24.04 -22.56
CA TRP A 338 11.83 23.07 -23.47
C TRP A 338 12.71 21.86 -23.75
N GLU A 339 14.03 22.06 -23.81
CA GLU A 339 15.01 20.97 -23.86
C GLU A 339 14.83 20.02 -22.67
N ASP A 340 14.86 20.55 -21.44
CA ASP A 340 14.64 19.75 -20.24
C ASP A 340 13.25 19.08 -20.21
N ILE A 341 12.19 19.71 -20.71
CA ILE A 341 10.88 19.04 -20.84
C ILE A 341 10.94 17.85 -21.81
N ILE A 342 11.56 18.02 -22.98
CA ILE A 342 11.69 16.95 -23.98
C ILE A 342 12.51 15.80 -23.41
N GLU A 343 13.65 16.11 -22.78
CA GLU A 343 14.51 15.12 -22.14
C GLU A 343 13.76 14.32 -21.07
N ASN A 344 13.00 14.99 -20.20
CA ASN A 344 12.17 14.31 -19.19
C ASN A 344 11.08 13.44 -19.83
N VAL A 345 10.36 13.95 -20.84
CA VAL A 345 9.28 13.19 -21.49
C VAL A 345 9.80 11.91 -22.15
N VAL A 346 10.91 12.02 -22.89
CA VAL A 346 11.52 10.87 -23.57
C VAL A 346 12.16 9.93 -22.56
N GLY A 347 12.96 10.46 -21.63
CA GLY A 347 13.63 9.70 -20.60
C GLY A 347 12.64 8.90 -19.75
N ASP A 348 11.60 9.56 -19.21
CA ASP A 348 10.60 8.89 -18.38
C ASP A 348 9.83 7.78 -19.13
N ALA A 349 9.60 7.94 -20.44
CA ALA A 349 8.95 6.92 -21.26
C ALA A 349 9.78 5.62 -21.33
N TYR A 350 11.07 5.74 -21.65
CA TYR A 350 11.97 4.58 -21.72
C TYR A 350 12.29 4.00 -20.34
N LYS A 351 12.47 4.86 -19.32
CA LYS A 351 12.65 4.43 -17.92
C LYS A 351 11.48 3.57 -17.46
N ALA A 352 10.25 3.99 -17.74
CA ALA A 352 9.05 3.23 -17.40
C ALA A 352 9.07 1.83 -18.04
N LEU A 353 9.41 1.72 -19.33
CA LEU A 353 9.51 0.43 -20.00
C LEU A 353 10.53 -0.51 -19.33
N ILE A 354 11.74 -0.02 -19.05
CA ILE A 354 12.81 -0.80 -18.41
C ILE A 354 12.42 -1.24 -16.99
N VAL A 355 11.82 -0.34 -16.21
CA VAL A 355 11.38 -0.65 -14.85
C VAL A 355 10.28 -1.72 -14.85
N TRP A 356 9.27 -1.59 -15.72
CA TRP A 356 8.20 -2.58 -15.79
C TRP A 356 8.67 -3.93 -16.34
N ASP A 357 9.66 -3.92 -17.24
CA ASP A 357 10.31 -5.15 -17.70
C ASP A 357 11.07 -5.88 -16.58
N ASP A 358 11.90 -5.19 -15.78
CA ASP A 358 12.59 -5.79 -14.62
C ASP A 358 11.60 -6.37 -13.60
N ILE A 359 10.53 -5.63 -13.26
CA ILE A 359 9.48 -6.13 -12.36
C ILE A 359 8.81 -7.38 -12.96
N GLY A 360 8.49 -7.38 -14.25
CA GLY A 360 7.87 -8.50 -14.95
C GLY A 360 8.75 -9.76 -14.98
N GLN A 361 10.06 -9.60 -15.20
CA GLN A 361 11.03 -10.70 -15.14
C GLN A 361 11.13 -11.28 -13.73
N GLN A 362 11.18 -10.45 -12.70
CA GLN A 362 11.22 -10.89 -11.30
C GLN A 362 9.93 -11.62 -10.89
N LEU A 363 8.76 -11.13 -11.28
CA LEU A 363 7.48 -11.81 -11.04
C LEU A 363 7.41 -13.16 -11.77
N THR A 364 7.94 -13.24 -12.99
CA THR A 364 8.04 -14.50 -13.75
C THR A 364 8.91 -15.51 -13.02
N ARG A 365 10.05 -15.08 -12.46
CA ARG A 365 10.90 -15.93 -11.62
C ARG A 365 10.19 -16.36 -10.34
N LEU A 366 9.44 -15.47 -9.70
CA LEU A 366 8.69 -15.82 -8.48
C LEU A 366 7.57 -16.82 -8.75
N ALA A 367 6.84 -16.68 -9.86
CA ALA A 367 5.80 -17.65 -10.26
C ALA A 367 6.38 -19.05 -10.52
N SER A 368 7.57 -19.13 -11.15
CA SER A 368 8.24 -20.41 -11.36
C SER A 368 8.76 -21.03 -10.05
N LEU A 369 9.31 -20.23 -9.15
CA LEU A 369 9.75 -20.68 -7.83
C LEU A 369 8.58 -21.11 -6.94
N GLN A 370 7.45 -20.39 -6.98
CA GLN A 370 6.22 -20.77 -6.28
C GLN A 370 5.74 -22.13 -6.74
N THR A 371 5.77 -22.40 -8.05
CA THR A 371 5.40 -23.71 -8.61
C THR A 371 6.41 -24.79 -8.20
N LYS A 372 7.71 -24.50 -8.28
CA LYS A 372 8.81 -25.41 -7.92
C LYS A 372 8.72 -25.89 -6.47
N TYR A 373 8.37 -24.99 -5.55
CA TYR A 373 8.37 -25.27 -4.11
C TYR A 373 6.97 -25.48 -3.51
N ALA A 374 5.91 -25.56 -4.32
CA ALA A 374 4.53 -25.63 -3.87
C ALA A 374 4.26 -26.76 -2.86
N SER A 375 4.91 -27.92 -3.01
CA SER A 375 4.77 -29.08 -2.12
C SER A 375 5.52 -28.95 -0.79
N GLU A 376 6.55 -28.10 -0.72
CA GLU A 376 7.39 -27.89 0.46
C GLU A 376 6.90 -26.73 1.33
N MET A 377 6.11 -25.82 0.74
CA MET A 377 5.60 -24.63 1.40
C MET A 377 4.58 -24.99 2.47
N THR A 378 4.94 -24.75 3.73
CA THR A 378 4.03 -24.82 4.86
C THR A 378 4.18 -23.54 5.70
N PRO A 379 3.08 -22.94 6.20
CA PRO A 379 3.15 -21.73 7.04
C PRO A 379 4.01 -21.89 8.31
N LYS A 380 4.29 -23.12 8.72
CA LYS A 380 5.09 -23.45 9.91
C LYS A 380 6.60 -23.51 9.64
N LYS A 381 7.03 -23.40 8.38
CA LYS A 381 8.43 -23.50 7.98
C LYS A 381 8.84 -22.26 7.21
N GLN A 382 10.13 -21.93 7.26
CA GLN A 382 10.69 -20.91 6.40
C GLN A 382 10.61 -21.31 4.93
N LEU A 383 10.56 -20.31 4.05
CA LEU A 383 10.68 -20.55 2.62
C LEU A 383 12.09 -21.01 2.26
N PRO A 384 12.25 -21.81 1.20
CA PRO A 384 13.55 -22.14 0.65
C PRO A 384 14.40 -20.87 0.38
N PRO A 385 15.72 -20.89 0.67
CA PRO A 385 16.60 -19.72 0.54
C PRO A 385 16.51 -19.02 -0.82
N GLU A 386 16.50 -19.78 -1.92
CA GLU A 386 16.38 -19.24 -3.28
C GLU A 386 15.08 -18.43 -3.47
N TYR A 387 13.98 -18.94 -2.93
CA TYR A 387 12.67 -18.30 -3.05
C TYR A 387 12.55 -17.07 -2.15
N MET A 388 13.04 -17.16 -0.91
CA MET A 388 13.13 -16.01 0.00
C MET A 388 13.98 -14.89 -0.60
N GLN A 389 15.15 -15.21 -1.16
CA GLN A 389 16.00 -14.22 -1.81
C GLN A 389 15.29 -13.53 -2.98
N ALA A 390 14.59 -14.28 -3.85
CA ALA A 390 13.85 -13.70 -4.97
C ALA A 390 12.74 -12.73 -4.50
N LEU A 391 12.02 -13.07 -3.42
CA LEU A 391 10.99 -12.19 -2.82
C LEU A 391 11.62 -10.88 -2.32
N LEU A 392 12.77 -10.99 -1.64
CA LEU A 392 13.50 -9.86 -1.10
C LEU A 392 14.10 -8.98 -2.20
N THR A 393 14.55 -9.56 -3.31
CA THR A 393 15.03 -8.81 -4.49
C THR A 393 13.90 -7.96 -5.08
N LEU A 394 12.71 -8.54 -5.30
CA LEU A 394 11.58 -7.78 -5.83
C LEU A 394 11.14 -6.68 -4.87
N ARG A 395 11.04 -7.01 -3.57
CA ARG A 395 10.73 -6.05 -2.52
C ARG A 395 11.72 -4.88 -2.49
N TYR A 396 13.02 -5.16 -2.63
CA TYR A 396 14.05 -4.14 -2.71
C TYR A 396 13.91 -3.29 -3.98
N SER A 397 13.74 -3.92 -5.16
CA SER A 397 13.52 -3.23 -6.44
C SER A 397 12.37 -2.23 -6.34
N LEU A 398 11.20 -2.68 -5.86
CA LEU A 398 10.02 -1.82 -5.70
C LEU A 398 10.30 -0.63 -4.78
N THR A 399 11.01 -0.86 -3.66
CA THR A 399 11.37 0.21 -2.72
C THR A 399 12.27 1.27 -3.36
N GLN A 400 13.23 0.86 -4.20
CA GLN A 400 14.10 1.81 -4.91
C GLN A 400 13.36 2.52 -6.05
N MET A 401 12.59 1.79 -6.83
CA MET A 401 11.90 2.28 -8.04
C MET A 401 10.76 3.24 -7.72
N GLN A 402 10.10 3.12 -6.57
CA GLN A 402 9.02 4.03 -6.13
C GLN A 402 9.51 5.46 -5.85
N ARG A 403 10.82 5.69 -5.65
CA ARG A 403 11.37 7.02 -5.32
C ARG A 403 11.18 8.04 -6.45
N LYS A 404 11.50 7.67 -7.69
CA LYS A 404 11.40 8.59 -8.83
C LYS A 404 9.94 9.05 -9.07
N PRO A 405 8.92 8.17 -9.13
CA PRO A 405 7.54 8.60 -9.21
C PRO A 405 7.09 9.50 -8.03
N LEU A 406 7.61 9.29 -6.82
CA LEU A 406 7.31 10.17 -5.67
C LEU A 406 7.89 11.59 -5.90
N ASP A 407 9.13 11.68 -6.36
CA ASP A 407 9.78 12.95 -6.68
C ASP A 407 9.06 13.68 -7.84
N ASP A 408 8.70 12.94 -8.89
CA ASP A 408 7.96 13.49 -10.03
C ASP A 408 6.57 13.98 -9.63
N LEU A 409 5.87 13.21 -8.79
CA LEU A 409 4.56 13.56 -8.28
C LEU A 409 4.62 14.83 -7.42
N LYS A 410 5.61 14.94 -6.53
CA LYS A 410 5.86 16.14 -5.73
C LYS A 410 6.05 17.37 -6.60
N ILE A 411 6.89 17.28 -7.64
CA ILE A 411 7.14 18.39 -8.56
C ILE A 411 5.86 18.76 -9.33
N ALA A 412 5.17 17.76 -9.86
CA ALA A 412 4.01 17.97 -10.72
C ALA A 412 2.81 18.57 -9.97
N VAL A 413 2.52 18.09 -8.75
CA VAL A 413 1.34 18.48 -7.98
C VAL A 413 1.33 19.98 -7.69
N TYR A 414 2.42 20.55 -7.17
CA TYR A 414 2.44 21.97 -6.75
C TYR A 414 2.12 22.95 -7.87
N ALA A 415 2.62 22.69 -9.08
CA ALA A 415 2.40 23.57 -10.23
C ALA A 415 1.20 23.16 -11.09
N SER A 416 0.61 21.98 -10.84
CA SER A 416 -0.53 21.46 -11.60
C SER A 416 -1.68 22.46 -11.63
N PRO A 417 -2.43 22.56 -12.75
CA PRO A 417 -3.52 23.53 -12.86
C PRO A 417 -4.52 23.54 -11.69
N PRO A 418 -4.94 22.39 -11.12
CA PRO A 418 -5.86 22.39 -9.98
C PRO A 418 -5.29 22.96 -8.69
N PHE A 419 -4.00 22.77 -8.43
CA PHE A 419 -3.33 23.18 -7.19
C PHE A 419 -2.55 24.49 -7.29
N ARG A 420 -2.23 24.95 -8.50
CA ARG A 420 -1.36 26.11 -8.77
C ARG A 420 -1.71 27.37 -7.98
N SER A 421 -3.00 27.62 -7.76
CA SER A 421 -3.48 28.79 -7.01
C SER A 421 -3.16 28.74 -5.52
N GLN A 422 -2.89 27.56 -4.96
CA GLN A 422 -2.57 27.34 -3.56
C GLN A 422 -1.08 27.54 -3.23
N PHE A 423 -0.23 27.66 -4.25
CA PHE A 423 1.22 27.71 -4.08
C PHE A 423 1.84 28.95 -4.75
N MET A 424 3.01 29.32 -4.27
CA MET A 424 3.90 30.32 -4.87
C MET A 424 5.35 29.89 -4.77
N ARG A 425 6.17 30.49 -5.61
CA ARG A 425 7.62 30.31 -5.59
C ARG A 425 8.28 31.33 -4.65
N GLU A 426 9.41 30.98 -4.04
CA GLU A 426 10.30 31.99 -3.44
C GLU A 426 11.01 32.80 -4.55
N PRO A 427 11.31 34.10 -4.34
CA PRO A 427 12.04 34.91 -5.31
C PRO A 427 13.34 34.26 -5.77
N GLU A 428 13.70 34.44 -7.05
CA GLU A 428 14.93 33.85 -7.58
C GLU A 428 16.14 34.48 -6.89
N VAL A 429 17.00 33.64 -6.30
CA VAL A 429 18.29 34.08 -5.76
C VAL A 429 19.30 34.07 -6.90
N SER A 430 19.96 35.21 -7.14
CA SER A 430 20.96 35.34 -8.20
C SER A 430 22.00 34.20 -8.14
N GLY A 431 22.14 33.43 -9.21
CA GLY A 431 23.06 32.30 -9.32
C GLY A 431 22.53 30.94 -8.82
N SER A 432 21.28 30.87 -8.33
CA SER A 432 20.62 29.62 -7.93
C SER A 432 19.54 29.22 -8.94
N ILE A 433 19.57 27.96 -9.37
CA ILE A 433 18.49 27.33 -10.17
C ILE A 433 17.45 26.61 -9.32
N LYS A 434 17.66 26.52 -8.00
CA LYS A 434 16.74 25.83 -7.08
C LYS A 434 15.51 26.69 -6.85
N LEU A 435 14.34 26.15 -7.18
CA LEU A 435 13.04 26.77 -6.92
C LEU A 435 12.48 26.18 -5.62
N ARG A 436 12.01 27.06 -4.72
CA ARG A 436 11.34 26.68 -3.48
C ARG A 436 9.89 27.11 -3.54
N VAL A 437 9.01 26.33 -2.92
CA VAL A 437 7.57 26.53 -2.94
C VAL A 437 7.09 26.89 -1.54
N GLN A 438 6.13 27.82 -1.47
CA GLN A 438 5.43 28.23 -0.26
C GLN A 438 3.92 28.05 -0.44
N ASN A 439 3.22 27.73 0.65
CA ASN A 439 1.77 27.59 0.68
C ASN A 439 1.11 28.97 0.85
N LYS A 440 0.06 29.24 0.08
CA LYS A 440 -0.76 30.45 0.19
C LYS A 440 -1.98 30.27 1.09
N VAL A 441 -2.45 29.03 1.22
CA VAL A 441 -3.73 28.69 1.85
C VAL A 441 -3.47 27.62 2.92
N GLU A 442 -4.38 27.52 3.88
CA GLU A 442 -4.42 26.37 4.79
C GLU A 442 -4.49 25.07 3.99
N GLU A 443 -3.79 24.07 4.50
CA GLU A 443 -3.63 22.77 3.86
C GLU A 443 -4.97 22.02 3.86
N ASP A 444 -5.47 21.70 2.66
CA ASP A 444 -6.64 20.84 2.55
C ASP A 444 -6.29 19.37 2.86
N PRO A 445 -7.26 18.52 3.25
CA PRO A 445 -6.98 17.15 3.65
C PRO A 445 -6.29 16.27 2.59
N MET A 446 -6.50 16.53 1.29
CA MET A 446 -5.80 15.83 0.22
C MET A 446 -4.35 16.29 0.12
N MET A 447 -4.11 17.60 0.21
CA MET A 447 -2.75 18.13 0.25
C MET A 447 -1.96 17.61 1.46
N TRP A 448 -2.60 17.42 2.61
CA TRP A 448 -1.96 16.79 3.77
C TRP A 448 -1.48 15.36 3.48
N LEU A 449 -2.31 14.55 2.81
CA LEU A 449 -1.92 13.19 2.40
C LEU A 449 -0.75 13.22 1.41
N LEU A 450 -0.83 14.11 0.42
CA LEU A 450 0.21 14.28 -0.59
C LEU A 450 1.51 14.76 0.05
N ASN A 451 1.49 15.77 0.93
CA ASN A 451 2.67 16.25 1.66
C ASN A 451 3.31 15.18 2.53
N THR A 452 2.50 14.28 3.09
CA THR A 452 3.00 13.13 3.84
C THR A 452 3.74 12.12 2.96
N LEU A 453 3.42 12.00 1.66
CA LEU A 453 4.14 11.11 0.74
C LEU A 453 5.60 11.50 0.50
N TRP A 454 5.95 12.79 0.63
CA TRP A 454 7.31 13.29 0.40
C TRP A 454 8.01 13.81 1.66
N ASP A 455 7.46 13.51 2.84
CA ASP A 455 8.16 13.59 4.11
C ASP A 455 8.65 12.19 4.50
N ASP A 456 9.97 11.96 4.42
CA ASP A 456 10.55 10.62 4.65
C ASP A 456 10.21 10.06 6.03
N GLN A 457 10.09 10.91 7.05
CA GLN A 457 9.78 10.50 8.41
C GLN A 457 8.31 10.08 8.51
N GLN A 458 7.39 10.91 8.01
CA GLN A 458 5.96 10.60 8.00
C GLN A 458 5.63 9.41 7.09
N LEU A 459 6.26 9.32 5.92
CA LEU A 459 6.13 8.19 5.00
C LEU A 459 6.60 6.89 5.66
N MET A 460 7.68 6.93 6.44
CA MET A 460 8.14 5.77 7.21
C MET A 460 7.09 5.33 8.26
N PHE A 461 6.41 6.27 8.90
CA PHE A 461 5.41 5.98 9.94
C PHE A 461 4.06 5.51 9.37
N LEU A 462 3.57 6.14 8.31
CA LEU A 462 2.26 5.83 7.73
C LEU A 462 2.34 4.74 6.67
N THR A 463 3.50 4.58 6.04
CA THR A 463 3.80 3.69 4.91
C THR A 463 3.10 4.07 3.61
N LEU A 464 3.81 3.88 2.50
CA LEU A 464 3.29 4.18 1.16
C LEU A 464 1.97 3.46 0.83
N PRO A 465 1.79 2.14 1.11
CA PRO A 465 0.53 1.45 0.83
C PRO A 465 -0.69 2.08 1.48
N ASN A 466 -0.57 2.54 2.73
CA ASN A 466 -1.68 3.13 3.45
C ASN A 466 -2.06 4.51 2.92
N LEU A 467 -1.06 5.32 2.53
CA LEU A 467 -1.30 6.64 1.97
C LEU A 467 -1.93 6.55 0.58
N VAL A 468 -1.42 5.65 -0.27
CA VAL A 468 -2.00 5.39 -1.59
C VAL A 468 -3.44 4.90 -1.49
N ASP A 469 -3.72 3.94 -0.60
CA ASP A 469 -5.07 3.42 -0.33
C ASP A 469 -6.06 4.54 0.07
N GLU A 470 -5.68 5.40 1.03
CA GLU A 470 -6.52 6.51 1.48
C GLU A 470 -6.72 7.58 0.38
N ILE A 471 -5.69 7.89 -0.41
CA ILE A 471 -5.81 8.82 -1.56
C ILE A 471 -6.73 8.23 -2.63
N GLU A 472 -6.57 6.97 -2.99
CA GLU A 472 -7.41 6.28 -3.98
C GLU A 472 -8.87 6.22 -3.53
N ASN A 473 -9.13 5.90 -2.25
CA ASN A 473 -10.48 5.88 -1.70
C ASN A 473 -11.16 7.26 -1.79
N ARG A 474 -10.42 8.35 -1.52
CA ARG A 474 -10.94 9.72 -1.65
C ARG A 474 -11.27 10.08 -3.10
N ILE A 475 -10.35 9.78 -4.03
CA ILE A 475 -10.56 10.00 -5.47
C ILE A 475 -11.79 9.23 -5.97
N GLU A 476 -12.00 8.01 -5.49
CA GLU A 476 -13.14 7.19 -5.91
C GLU A 476 -14.48 7.72 -5.36
N ARG A 477 -14.49 8.22 -4.12
CA ARG A 477 -15.72 8.65 -3.44
C ARG A 477 -16.15 10.07 -3.78
N ASP A 478 -15.19 10.97 -3.99
CA ASP A 478 -15.45 12.39 -4.15
C ASP A 478 -15.01 12.88 -5.55
N PRO A 479 -15.95 13.18 -6.46
CA PRO A 479 -15.63 13.74 -7.77
C PRO A 479 -14.82 15.04 -7.70
N SER A 480 -14.95 15.82 -6.61
CA SER A 480 -14.16 17.05 -6.44
C SER A 480 -12.70 16.75 -6.12
N GLU A 481 -12.40 15.70 -5.35
CA GLU A 481 -11.04 15.22 -5.11
C GLU A 481 -10.44 14.63 -6.39
N LYS A 482 -11.22 13.86 -7.14
CA LYS A 482 -10.79 13.36 -8.46
C LYS A 482 -10.44 14.49 -9.42
N ALA A 483 -11.19 15.59 -9.40
CA ALA A 483 -10.92 16.75 -10.26
C ALA A 483 -9.59 17.46 -9.93
N LYS A 484 -8.99 17.21 -8.76
CA LYS A 484 -7.67 17.73 -8.40
C LYS A 484 -6.51 17.01 -9.12
N PHE A 485 -6.75 15.83 -9.69
CA PHE A 485 -5.76 15.04 -10.38
C PHE A 485 -5.83 15.30 -11.89
N SER A 486 -4.85 16.03 -12.42
CA SER A 486 -4.66 16.23 -13.87
C SER A 486 -4.28 14.91 -14.57
N ALA A 487 -4.22 14.93 -15.90
CA ALA A 487 -3.82 13.76 -16.68
C ALA A 487 -2.40 13.27 -16.32
N LEU A 488 -1.42 14.18 -16.28
CA LEU A 488 -0.05 13.86 -15.85
C LEU A 488 0.02 13.31 -14.41
N VAL A 489 -0.63 13.99 -13.46
CA VAL A 489 -0.63 13.56 -12.04
C VAL A 489 -1.28 12.19 -11.91
N THR A 490 -2.39 11.95 -12.61
CA THR A 490 -3.07 10.64 -12.64
C THR A 490 -2.15 9.55 -13.18
N ARG A 491 -1.38 9.83 -14.25
CA ARG A 491 -0.45 8.86 -14.84
C ARG A 491 0.66 8.47 -13.87
N ILE A 492 1.34 9.45 -13.28
CA ILE A 492 2.43 9.22 -12.31
C ILE A 492 1.89 8.45 -11.09
N PHE A 493 0.74 8.89 -10.56
CA PHE A 493 0.12 8.25 -9.40
C PHE A 493 -0.35 6.82 -9.70
N SER A 494 -0.79 6.53 -10.93
CA SER A 494 -1.18 5.17 -11.33
C SER A 494 0.00 4.20 -11.33
N ASP A 495 1.18 4.62 -11.80
CA ASP A 495 2.41 3.82 -11.73
C ASP A 495 2.85 3.58 -10.29
N LEU A 496 2.89 4.66 -9.49
CA LEU A 496 3.18 4.58 -8.06
C LEU A 496 2.21 3.62 -7.35
N GLY A 497 0.91 3.74 -7.64
CA GLY A 497 -0.14 2.91 -7.07
C GLY A 497 0.05 1.44 -7.42
N LEU A 498 0.36 1.10 -8.67
CA LEU A 498 0.62 -0.27 -9.07
C LEU A 498 1.87 -0.87 -8.38
N MET A 499 2.99 -0.14 -8.36
CA MET A 499 4.20 -0.59 -7.64
C MET A 499 3.92 -0.78 -6.15
N THR A 500 3.18 0.14 -5.55
CA THR A 500 2.81 0.11 -4.14
C THR A 500 1.92 -1.09 -3.81
N ARG A 501 1.00 -1.45 -4.72
CA ARG A 501 0.14 -2.63 -4.56
C ARG A 501 0.93 -3.93 -4.65
N ILE A 502 1.84 -4.07 -5.62
CA ILE A 502 2.71 -5.26 -5.69
C ILE A 502 3.55 -5.37 -4.41
N TYR A 503 4.08 -4.25 -3.92
CA TYR A 503 4.82 -4.21 -2.66
C TYR A 503 3.93 -4.63 -1.47
N HIS A 504 2.69 -4.13 -1.41
CA HIS A 504 1.74 -4.49 -0.36
C HIS A 504 1.42 -5.99 -0.34
N GLU A 505 1.21 -6.60 -1.51
CA GLU A 505 0.97 -8.04 -1.67
C GLU A 505 2.14 -8.87 -1.11
N LEU A 506 3.39 -8.45 -1.34
CA LEU A 506 4.57 -9.07 -0.72
C LEU A 506 4.56 -8.89 0.80
N GLU A 507 4.19 -7.71 1.28
CA GLU A 507 4.14 -7.40 2.70
C GLU A 507 3.06 -8.21 3.45
N ILE A 508 1.96 -8.56 2.81
CA ILE A 508 0.90 -9.38 3.41
C ILE A 508 1.05 -10.88 3.12
N TYR A 509 2.15 -11.31 2.50
CA TYR A 509 2.45 -12.72 2.25
C TYR A 509 2.88 -13.45 3.52
N LEU A 510 1.91 -13.61 4.43
CA LEU A 510 2.08 -14.08 5.78
C LEU A 510 1.93 -15.60 5.87
N PRO A 511 2.71 -16.25 6.75
CA PRO A 511 3.52 -15.65 7.82
C PRO A 511 4.94 -15.20 7.40
N TRP A 512 5.41 -15.58 6.22
CA TRP A 512 6.81 -15.39 5.81
C TRP A 512 7.26 -13.94 5.75
N ALA A 513 6.38 -13.01 5.36
CA ALA A 513 6.69 -11.59 5.33
C ALA A 513 7.10 -11.00 6.68
N ALA A 514 6.70 -11.63 7.80
CA ALA A 514 7.13 -11.20 9.14
C ALA A 514 8.65 -11.33 9.35
N GLY A 515 9.30 -12.28 8.66
CA GLY A 515 10.75 -12.52 8.72
C GLY A 515 11.56 -11.72 7.71
N TYR A 516 10.96 -10.96 6.79
CA TYR A 516 11.69 -10.30 5.71
C TYR A 516 12.82 -9.37 6.19
N LYS A 517 12.60 -8.63 7.28
CA LYS A 517 13.64 -7.74 7.82
C LYS A 517 14.87 -8.49 8.34
N SER A 518 14.68 -9.66 8.96
CA SER A 518 15.80 -10.48 9.44
C SER A 518 16.48 -11.21 8.28
N GLU A 519 15.70 -11.76 7.34
CA GLU A 519 16.21 -12.49 6.19
C GLU A 519 16.96 -11.59 5.21
N PHE A 520 16.49 -10.35 4.99
CA PHE A 520 17.17 -9.38 4.14
C PHE A 520 18.62 -9.13 4.54
N ARG A 521 18.94 -9.16 5.84
CA ARG A 521 20.32 -8.98 6.32
C ARG A 521 21.28 -10.04 5.78
N LYS A 522 20.79 -11.23 5.43
CA LYS A 522 21.60 -12.33 4.88
C LYS A 522 21.96 -12.11 3.40
N TYR A 523 21.09 -11.43 2.66
CA TYR A 523 21.20 -11.26 1.19
C TYR A 523 21.49 -9.81 0.78
N LYS A 524 21.58 -8.88 1.73
CA LYS A 524 21.65 -7.44 1.49
C LYS A 524 22.69 -7.07 0.45
N ASP A 525 23.95 -7.47 0.67
CA ASP A 525 25.06 -7.08 -0.19
C ASP A 525 24.90 -7.58 -1.63
N GLU A 526 24.37 -8.79 -1.81
CA GLU A 526 24.11 -9.37 -3.14
C GLU A 526 22.98 -8.61 -3.85
N ILE A 527 21.87 -8.36 -3.16
CA ILE A 527 20.71 -7.66 -3.71
C ILE A 527 21.07 -6.21 -4.08
N GLU A 528 21.75 -5.49 -3.19
CA GLU A 528 22.15 -4.10 -3.41
C GLU A 528 23.17 -3.96 -4.56
N LYS A 529 24.07 -4.92 -4.71
CA LYS A 529 25.07 -4.94 -5.80
C LYS A 529 24.46 -5.35 -7.14
N ASP A 530 23.43 -6.19 -7.15
CA ASP A 530 22.79 -6.65 -8.38
C ASP A 530 21.82 -5.63 -8.97
N PHE A 531 21.13 -4.87 -8.10
CA PHE A 531 20.12 -3.88 -8.52
C PHE A 531 20.60 -2.89 -9.61
N PRO A 532 21.70 -2.13 -9.44
CA PRO A 532 22.13 -1.17 -10.47
C PRO A 532 22.58 -1.86 -11.75
N LYS A 533 23.01 -3.13 -11.71
CA LYS A 533 23.41 -3.86 -12.92
C LYS A 533 22.21 -4.20 -13.80
N ARG A 534 21.11 -4.64 -13.19
CA ARG A 534 19.86 -4.93 -13.90
C ARG A 534 19.28 -3.68 -14.58
N LEU A 535 19.51 -2.52 -13.97
CA LEU A 535 19.04 -1.24 -14.45
C LEU A 535 20.13 -0.40 -15.14
N SER A 536 21.26 -1.00 -15.52
CA SER A 536 22.40 -0.29 -16.10
C SER A 536 22.07 0.46 -17.40
N LEU A 537 21.04 0.02 -18.13
CA LEU A 537 20.50 0.73 -19.28
C LEU A 537 19.95 2.12 -18.89
N LEU A 538 19.34 2.28 -17.70
CA LEU A 538 18.86 3.58 -17.21
C LEU A 538 20.00 4.59 -17.06
N ASP A 539 21.09 4.18 -16.40
CA ASP A 539 22.25 5.05 -16.16
C ASP A 539 22.90 5.49 -17.49
N SER A 540 22.97 4.56 -18.45
CA SER A 540 23.48 4.86 -19.79
C SER A 540 22.56 5.81 -20.57
N MET A 541 21.24 5.72 -20.34
CA MET A 541 20.28 6.59 -21.02
C MET A 541 20.35 8.02 -20.51
N ASP A 542 20.39 8.21 -19.20
CA ASP A 542 20.41 9.54 -18.58
C ASP A 542 21.63 10.37 -18.99
N CYS A 543 22.83 9.77 -18.97
CA CYS A 543 24.05 10.46 -19.39
C CYS A 543 24.06 10.86 -20.88
N ASN A 544 23.33 10.12 -21.70
CA ASN A 544 23.32 10.24 -23.15
C ASN A 544 22.27 11.28 -23.59
N ILE A 545 21.08 11.27 -22.99
CA ILE A 545 20.01 12.25 -23.27
C ILE A 545 20.49 13.68 -22.97
N GLU A 546 21.13 13.93 -21.82
CA GLU A 546 21.66 15.26 -21.45
C GLU A 546 22.72 15.81 -22.45
N ALA A 547 23.33 14.95 -23.27
CA ALA A 547 24.38 15.30 -24.22
C ALA A 547 23.86 15.66 -25.64
N THR A 548 22.55 15.55 -25.90
CA THR A 548 21.96 15.63 -27.26
C THR A 548 21.83 17.05 -27.83
N GLY A 549 21.94 18.11 -27.02
CA GLY A 549 21.88 19.50 -27.50
C GLY A 549 20.57 19.84 -28.21
N LEU A 550 19.45 19.43 -27.60
CA LEU A 550 18.08 19.60 -28.10
C LEU A 550 17.59 21.05 -28.03
N VAL A 551 18.38 22.01 -27.54
CA VAL A 551 18.14 23.48 -27.52
C VAL A 551 17.48 24.02 -28.80
N LYS A 552 17.77 23.40 -29.96
CA LYS A 552 17.26 23.81 -31.28
C LYS A 552 15.76 23.53 -31.48
N PHE A 553 15.18 22.60 -30.73
CA PHE A 553 13.75 22.29 -30.76
C PHE A 553 13.03 23.24 -29.78
N LYS A 554 12.44 24.28 -30.36
CA LYS A 554 11.78 25.37 -29.61
C LYS A 554 10.38 24.94 -29.14
N SER A 555 9.83 25.74 -28.22
CA SER A 555 8.45 25.68 -27.71
C SER A 555 7.40 25.10 -28.70
N PRO A 556 6.60 24.11 -28.30
CA PRO A 556 5.41 23.64 -29.02
C PRO A 556 4.48 24.78 -29.45
N ASP A 557 4.39 25.87 -28.67
CA ASP A 557 3.52 27.03 -28.90
C ASP A 557 3.86 27.80 -30.19
N LYS A 558 5.04 27.58 -30.76
CA LYS A 558 5.41 28.11 -32.09
C LYS A 558 4.92 27.24 -33.26
N GLY A 559 4.02 26.30 -32.98
CA GLY A 559 3.38 25.43 -33.96
C GLY A 559 4.33 24.39 -34.55
N HIS A 560 5.39 24.01 -33.82
CA HIS A 560 6.37 23.03 -34.29
C HIS A 560 5.78 21.63 -34.43
N PHE A 561 4.84 21.29 -33.54
CA PHE A 561 4.15 20.01 -33.48
C PHE A 561 2.63 20.15 -33.73
N TYR A 562 2.19 21.30 -34.26
CA TYR A 562 0.78 21.55 -34.54
C TYR A 562 0.26 20.60 -35.63
N TYR A 563 -0.63 19.69 -35.24
CA TYR A 563 -1.14 18.63 -36.11
C TYR A 563 -2.67 18.69 -36.23
N PRO A 564 -3.24 19.48 -37.18
CA PRO A 564 -4.68 19.69 -37.30
C PRO A 564 -5.40 18.51 -38.01
N SER A 565 -5.25 17.29 -37.47
CA SER A 565 -5.83 16.06 -38.03
C SER A 565 -7.36 16.06 -38.04
N ASN A 566 -7.97 16.75 -37.06
CA ASN A 566 -9.41 16.92 -36.93
C ASN A 566 -10.00 18.00 -37.86
N GLN A 567 -9.17 18.78 -38.54
CA GLN A 567 -9.63 19.84 -39.45
C GLN A 567 -9.72 19.35 -40.90
N ARG A 568 -10.51 20.06 -41.72
CA ARG A 568 -10.58 19.79 -43.16
C ARG A 568 -9.19 19.92 -43.78
N ARG A 569 -8.78 18.90 -44.55
CA ARG A 569 -7.55 18.94 -45.35
C ARG A 569 -7.65 20.06 -46.38
N ASN A 570 -6.79 21.05 -46.23
CA ASN A 570 -6.53 22.12 -47.19
C ASN A 570 -5.00 22.27 -47.30
N LYS A 571 -4.52 23.06 -48.27
CA LYS A 571 -3.07 23.21 -48.51
C LYS A 571 -2.30 23.58 -47.24
N GLN A 572 -2.81 24.56 -46.49
CA GLN A 572 -2.19 25.04 -45.25
C GLN A 572 -2.11 23.93 -44.19
N ASN A 573 -3.23 23.25 -43.92
CA ASN A 573 -3.30 22.17 -42.92
C ASN A 573 -2.39 20.99 -43.31
N THR A 574 -2.32 20.64 -44.61
CA THR A 574 -1.42 19.60 -45.10
C THR A 574 0.06 19.99 -44.98
N GLU A 575 0.40 21.25 -45.25
CA GLU A 575 1.76 21.76 -45.04
C GLU A 575 2.14 21.78 -43.55
N SER A 576 1.22 22.15 -42.66
CA SER A 576 1.41 22.07 -41.20
C SER A 576 1.67 20.64 -40.72
N MET A 577 0.84 19.66 -41.14
CA MET A 577 1.03 18.26 -40.77
C MET A 577 2.39 17.73 -41.22
N ARG A 578 2.77 17.94 -42.49
CA ARG A 578 4.08 17.52 -43.02
C ARG A 578 5.26 18.15 -42.29
N LYS A 579 5.12 19.42 -41.88
CA LYS A 579 6.15 20.12 -41.12
C LYS A 579 6.28 19.54 -39.71
N ALA A 580 5.17 19.21 -39.05
CA ALA A 580 5.17 18.59 -37.74
C ALA A 580 5.79 17.17 -37.78
N GLU A 581 5.42 16.35 -38.78
CA GLU A 581 6.03 15.04 -39.05
C GLU A 581 7.54 15.17 -39.26
N HIS A 582 7.99 16.09 -40.13
CA HIS A 582 9.41 16.31 -40.37
C HIS A 582 10.18 16.75 -39.12
N ASN A 583 9.59 17.62 -38.28
CA ASN A 583 10.22 18.06 -37.04
C ASN A 583 10.37 16.91 -36.04
N LEU A 584 9.34 16.05 -35.94
CA LEU A 584 9.34 14.87 -35.09
C LEU A 584 10.42 13.87 -35.56
N ASP A 585 10.51 13.60 -36.87
CA ASP A 585 11.55 12.73 -37.45
C ASP A 585 12.97 13.24 -37.15
N VAL A 586 13.19 14.55 -37.26
CA VAL A 586 14.50 15.17 -36.99
C VAL A 586 14.85 15.12 -35.50
N LEU A 587 13.85 15.24 -34.62
CA LEU A 587 14.02 15.07 -33.18
C LEU A 587 14.46 13.64 -32.87
N TRP A 588 13.67 12.65 -33.29
CA TRP A 588 13.93 11.25 -32.97
C TRP A 588 15.23 10.73 -33.58
N ARG A 589 15.60 11.17 -34.79
CA ARG A 589 16.90 10.82 -35.38
C ARG A 589 18.07 11.21 -34.48
N LYS A 590 17.99 12.36 -33.80
CA LYS A 590 19.06 12.78 -32.87
C LYS A 590 19.04 12.00 -31.57
N ILE A 591 17.87 11.62 -31.08
CA ILE A 591 17.74 10.77 -29.90
C ILE A 591 18.33 9.38 -30.21
N ASP A 592 18.01 8.82 -31.38
CA ASP A 592 18.53 7.53 -31.87
C ASP A 592 20.03 7.58 -32.26
N GLU A 593 20.63 8.76 -32.43
CA GLU A 593 22.09 8.88 -32.63
C GLU A 593 22.86 8.63 -31.31
N VAL A 594 22.14 8.64 -30.19
CA VAL A 594 22.69 8.67 -28.83
C VAL A 594 22.29 7.41 -28.01
N HIS A 595 21.37 6.59 -28.53
CA HIS A 595 20.97 5.26 -28.03
C HIS A 595 20.99 4.24 -29.16
#